data_AF-D9XX67-F1
#
_entry.id   AF-D9XX67-F1
#
_cell.length_a   1.000
_cell.length_b   1.000
_cell.length_c   1.000
_cell.angle_alpha   90.00
_cell.angle_beta   90.00
_cell.angle_gamma   90.00
#
_symmetry.space_group_name_H-M   'P 1'
#
loop_
_entity.id
_entity.type
_entity.pdbx_description
1 polymer ?
#
loop_
_entity_poly.entity_id
_entity_poly.type
_entity_poly.pdbx_seq_one_letter_code
_entity_poly.pdbx_strand_id
1 'polypeptide(L)' 'MQAWQVHELGEPGEVMRLAEVARPVPADGQVLLKVRAANINFPDRSLLEGGAAANIKLSRTR' A
#
# COMPACT_ATOMS: atom_id res chain seq x y z
N MET A 1 13.02 -2.42 -6.16
CA MET A 1 11.85 -2.18 -7.05
C MET A 1 11.12 -1.01 -6.47
N GLN A 2 10.60 -0.13 -7.31
CA GLN A 2 9.88 1.03 -6.82
C GLN A 2 8.49 0.65 -6.33
N ALA A 3 8.11 1.16 -5.17
CA ALA A 3 6.77 1.04 -4.60
C ALA A 3 6.41 2.33 -3.86
N TRP A 4 5.15 2.74 -3.94
CA TRP A 4 4.61 3.78 -3.06
C TRP A 4 4.38 3.18 -1.67
N GLN A 5 5.01 3.76 -0.66
CA GLN A 5 4.85 3.41 0.75
C GLN A 5 4.21 4.56 1.54
N VAL A 6 3.48 4.17 2.58
CA VAL A 6 2.74 5.08 3.47
C VAL A 6 3.00 4.58 4.88
N HIS A 7 3.55 5.44 5.73
CA HIS A 7 3.92 5.10 7.10
C HIS A 7 3.08 5.82 8.16
N GLU A 8 2.34 6.84 7.73
CA GLU A 8 1.43 7.64 8.55
C GLU A 8 0.18 7.98 7.73
N LEU A 9 -0.92 8.29 8.42
CA LEU A 9 -2.18 8.67 7.78
C LEU A 9 -2.17 10.17 7.45
N GLY A 10 -2.76 10.55 6.32
CA GLY A 10 -2.85 11.95 5.88
C GLY A 10 -3.14 12.11 4.38
N GLU A 11 -2.99 13.33 3.88
CA GLU A 11 -3.24 13.65 2.48
C GLU A 11 -2.23 12.93 1.56
N PRO A 12 -2.67 12.37 0.41
CA PRO A 12 -1.81 11.52 -0.43
C PRO A 12 -0.47 12.17 -0.82
N GLY A 13 -0.49 13.46 -1.18
CA GLY A 13 0.73 14.19 -1.56
C GLY A 13 1.72 14.39 -0.41
N GLU A 14 1.24 14.32 0.83
CA GLU A 14 2.06 14.52 2.03
C GLU A 14 2.59 13.20 2.58
N VAL A 15 1.83 12.10 2.49
CA VAL A 15 2.20 10.84 3.17
C VAL A 15 2.73 9.75 2.25
N MET A 16 2.45 9.81 0.95
CA MET A 16 2.98 8.83 0.00
C MET A 16 4.43 9.13 -0.34
N ARG A 17 5.28 8.09 -0.26
CA ARG A 17 6.69 8.16 -0.63
C ARG A 17 7.01 7.06 -1.63
N LEU A 18 7.59 7.43 -2.76
CA LEU A 18 8.12 6.46 -3.70
C LEU A 18 9.47 5.96 -3.17
N ALA A 19 9.55 4.69 -2.81
CA ALA A 19 10.73 4.08 -2.22
C ALA A 19 11.25 2.92 -3.06
N GLU A 20 12.56 2.68 -2.98
CA GLU A 20 13.16 1.42 -3.44
C GLU A 20 13.03 0.35 -2.36
N VAL A 21 12.38 -0.75 -2.72
CA VAL A 21 12.17 -1.89 -1.81
C VAL A 21 12.71 -3.19 -2.40
N ALA A 22 12.99 -4.16 -1.53
CA ALA A 22 13.31 -5.52 -1.98
C ALA A 22 12.17 -6.08 -2.83
N ARG A 23 12.51 -6.84 -3.87
CA ARG A 23 11.52 -7.54 -4.69
C ARG A 23 10.89 -8.65 -3.83
N PRO A 24 9.55 -8.75 -3.74
CA PRO A 24 8.91 -9.82 -2.99
C PRO A 24 9.18 -11.19 -3.64
N VAL A 25 9.30 -12.21 -2.80
CA VAL A 25 9.40 -13.62 -3.21
C VAL A 25 8.03 -14.26 -3.01
N PRO A 26 7.37 -14.80 -4.05
CA PRO A 26 6.08 -15.45 -3.90
C PRO A 26 6.20 -16.76 -3.10
N ALA A 27 5.22 -17.04 -2.25
CA ALA A 27 5.07 -18.33 -1.57
C ALA A 27 4.32 -19.35 -2.46
N ASP A 28 4.15 -20.57 -1.97
CA ASP A 28 3.39 -21.61 -2.65
C ASP A 28 1.97 -21.14 -2.98
N GLY A 29 1.55 -21.33 -4.23
CA GLY A 29 0.26 -20.88 -4.74
C GLY A 29 0.17 -19.38 -5.06
N GLN A 30 1.24 -18.59 -4.90
CA GLN A 30 1.30 -17.17 -5.27
C GLN A 30 2.06 -16.96 -6.59
N VAL A 31 1.80 -15.82 -7.23
CA VAL A 31 2.51 -15.40 -8.45
C VAL A 31 3.09 -14.00 -8.28
N LEU A 32 4.24 -13.76 -8.89
CA LEU A 32 4.85 -12.43 -8.95
C LEU A 32 4.50 -11.76 -10.28
N LEU A 33 3.80 -10.63 -10.22
CA LEU A 33 3.38 -9.86 -11.39
C LEU A 33 4.31 -8.67 -11.64
N LYS A 34 4.66 -8.44 -12.91
CA LYS A 34 5.26 -7.16 -13.34
C LYS A 34 4.15 -6.17 -13.65
N VAL A 35 3.86 -5.27 -12.72
CA VAL A 35 2.84 -4.22 -12.89
C VAL A 35 3.30 -3.22 -13.95
N ARG A 36 2.48 -3.03 -15.00
CA ARG A 36 2.74 -2.04 -16.08
C ARG A 36 1.95 -0.75 -15.89
N ALA A 37 0.79 -0.86 -15.26
CA ALA A 37 -0.07 0.25 -14.84
C ALA A 37 -0.90 -0.20 -13.63
N ALA A 38 -1.30 0.75 -12.80
CA ALA A 38 -2.26 0.56 -11.72
C ALA A 38 -3.31 1.68 -11.80
N ASN A 39 -4.52 1.40 -11.32
CA ASN A 39 -5.61 2.37 -11.24
C ASN A 39 -5.42 3.26 -10.00
N ILE A 40 -5.95 4.49 -10.04
CA ILE A 40 -6.14 5.37 -8.89
C ILE A 40 -7.64 5.42 -8.59
N ASN A 41 -8.06 4.86 -7.44
CA ASN A 41 -9.45 4.78 -7.05
C ASN A 41 -9.76 5.65 -5.83
N PHE A 42 -11.03 6.00 -5.67
CA PHE A 42 -11.52 6.72 -4.48
C PHE A 42 -11.19 6.03 -3.14
N PRO A 43 -11.29 4.69 -3.00
CA PRO A 43 -10.92 4.01 -1.76
C PRO A 43 -9.45 4.17 -1.38
N ASP A 44 -8.55 4.38 -2.34
CA ASP A 44 -7.13 4.57 -2.05
C ASP A 44 -6.92 5.82 -1.19
N ARG A 45 -7.59 6.92 -1.54
CA ARG A 45 -7.58 8.14 -0.71
C ARG A 45 -8.16 7.90 0.68
N SER A 46 -9.30 7.22 0.76
CA SER A 46 -9.95 6.94 2.05
C SER A 46 -9.10 6.07 2.98
N LEU A 47 -8.30 5.15 2.43
CA LEU A 47 -7.34 4.33 3.18
C LEU A 47 -6.23 5.18 3.81
N LEU A 48 -5.71 6.17 3.06
CA LEU A 48 -4.63 7.05 3.52
C LEU A 48 -5.07 8.01 4.62
N GLU A 49 -6.33 8.44 4.58
CA GLU A 49 -6.88 9.40 5.55
C GLU A 49 -7.47 8.74 6.82
N GLY A 50 -7.39 7.40 6.94
CA GLY A 50 -7.88 6.68 8.12
C GLY A 50 -9.39 6.37 8.11
N GLY A 51 -10.04 6.42 6.94
CA GLY A 51 -11.47 6.15 6.78
C GLY A 51 -11.85 4.68 6.97
N ALA A 52 -13.12 4.32 6.73
CA ALA A 52 -13.66 2.98 7.00
C ALA A 52 -12.89 1.83 6.31
N ALA A 53 -12.21 2.09 5.18
CA ALA A 53 -11.34 1.13 4.53
C ALA A 53 -10.00 0.90 5.27
N ALA A 54 -9.50 1.88 6.03
CA ALA A 54 -8.27 1.77 6.81
C ALA A 54 -8.39 0.84 8.03
N ASN A 55 -9.63 0.48 8.40
CA ASN A 55 -9.93 -0.46 9.48
C ASN A 55 -9.73 -1.93 9.11
N ILE A 56 -9.12 -2.24 7.96
CA ILE A 56 -8.69 -3.59 7.60
C ILE A 56 -7.47 -3.95 8.48
N LYS A 57 -7.77 -4.43 9.70
CA LYS A 57 -6.89 -5.15 10.64
C LYS A 57 -5.46 -4.58 10.80
N LEU A 58 -5.32 -3.46 11.49
CA LEU A 58 -4.15 -3.26 12.36
C LEU A 58 -4.35 -4.09 13.63
N SER A 59 -4.29 -5.43 13.53
CA SER A 59 -4.12 -6.24 14.72
C SER A 59 -2.71 -5.97 15.25
N ARG A 60 -2.60 -5.05 16.22
CA ARG A 60 -1.45 -4.98 17.11
C ARG A 60 -1.34 -6.32 17.81
N THR A 61 -0.51 -7.22 17.28
CA THR A 61 0.11 -8.25 18.09
C THR A 61 0.98 -7.52 19.11
N ARG A 62 0.63 -7.70 20.39
CA ARG A 62 1.62 -7.53 21.46
C ARG A 62 2.69 -8.60 21.33
#